data_AF-A0AAW1HL20-F1
#
_entry.id   AF-A0AAW1HL20-F1
#
_cell.length_a   1.000
_cell.length_b   1.000
_cell.length_c   1.000
_cell.angle_alpha   90.00
_cell.angle_beta   90.00
_cell.angle_gamma   90.00
#
_symmetry.space_group_name_H-M   'P 1'
#
loop_
_entity.id
_entity.type
_entity.pdbx_description
1 polymer ?
#
loop_
_entity_poly.entity_id
_entity_poly.type
_entity_poly.pdbx_seq_one_letter_code
_entity_poly.pdbx_strand_id
1 'polypeptide(L)'
;MVFGLIWLLYGYPSLTTTRWPQSFSVVFEVAAQKKADFAVKRARQAETRRLRNKRRKSEVRTSMRKVMEALDVLKKKTGLVPKEVISIETLIAEAYSDIDKPIGKGTLHRNTGANRKSRLARNKKAVEIHHGWYTPAPDLTVLPLHKTRFIFLTERMCTTKITSASEKYYGV
;
A
#
# COMPACT_ATOMS: atom_id res chain seq x y z
N MET A 1 -7.68 -73.09 13.80
CA MET A 1 -6.56 -74.06 13.68
C MET A 1 -6.00 -73.83 12.29
N VAL A 2 -4.90 -73.13 12.07
CA VAL A 2 -3.50 -73.47 12.41
C VAL A 2 -2.72 -72.18 12.13
N PHE A 3 -2.05 -71.57 13.09
CA PHE A 3 -0.88 -70.67 12.90
C PHE A 3 -0.30 -70.27 14.28
N GLY A 4 -0.38 -71.19 15.24
CA GLY A 4 0.26 -71.06 16.55
C GLY A 4 1.41 -72.05 16.63
N LEU A 5 2.53 -71.77 15.96
CA LEU A 5 3.82 -72.46 16.09
C LEU A 5 4.76 -71.84 15.07
N ILE A 6 5.55 -70.84 15.48
CA ILE A 6 6.87 -70.41 14.99
C ILE A 6 7.14 -69.05 15.66
N TRP A 7 7.48 -69.07 16.95
CA TRP A 7 8.09 -67.91 17.60
C TRP A 7 8.92 -68.34 18.81
N LEU A 8 9.82 -69.30 18.60
CA LEU A 8 10.63 -69.85 19.69
C LEU A 8 12.05 -70.23 19.25
N LEU A 9 12.63 -69.53 18.27
CA LEU A 9 13.98 -69.85 17.80
C LEU A 9 14.79 -68.67 17.22
N TYR A 10 14.59 -67.44 17.72
CA TYR A 10 15.59 -66.38 17.53
C TYR A 10 15.80 -65.61 18.82
N GLY A 11 16.99 -65.76 19.40
CA GLY A 11 17.42 -65.09 20.62
C GLY A 11 17.43 -63.57 20.45
N TYR A 12 16.88 -62.88 21.42
CA TYR A 12 16.99 -61.43 21.54
C TYR A 12 18.42 -61.05 21.97
N PRO A 13 19.12 -60.17 21.24
CA PRO A 13 20.39 -59.62 21.71
C PRO A 13 20.14 -58.78 22.97
N SER A 14 20.83 -59.13 24.06
CA SER A 14 20.78 -58.39 25.31
C SER A 14 21.31 -56.96 25.10
N LEU A 15 20.41 -55.99 25.11
CA LEU A 15 20.76 -54.58 25.16
C LEU A 15 21.42 -54.32 26.53
N THR A 16 22.71 -54.03 26.50
CA THR A 16 23.46 -53.53 27.66
C THR A 16 22.81 -52.23 28.14
N THR A 17 22.40 -52.21 29.40
CA THR A 17 21.83 -51.02 30.04
C THR A 17 22.91 -49.95 30.13
N THR A 18 22.80 -48.91 29.30
CA THR A 18 23.62 -47.71 29.47
C THR A 18 23.04 -46.94 30.65
N ARG A 19 23.72 -47.03 31.80
CA ARG A 19 23.36 -46.28 33.01
C ARG A 19 23.62 -44.79 32.76
N TRP A 20 22.55 -44.04 32.53
CA TRP A 20 22.61 -42.58 32.46
C TRP A 20 23.17 -42.02 33.78
N PRO A 21 24.13 -41.08 33.75
CA PRO A 21 24.65 -40.48 34.96
C PRO A 21 23.52 -39.72 35.68
N GLN A 22 23.18 -40.18 36.88
CA GLN A 22 22.28 -39.46 37.76
C GLN A 22 22.99 -38.20 38.27
N SER A 23 22.27 -37.08 38.17
CA SER A 23 22.53 -35.75 38.74
C SER A 23 23.70 -34.95 38.16
N PHE A 24 23.42 -34.18 37.10
CA PHE A 24 23.94 -32.82 37.00
C PHE A 24 22.92 -31.90 37.67
N SER A 25 23.19 -31.46 38.91
CA SER A 25 22.37 -30.44 39.57
C SER A 25 22.70 -29.07 38.99
N VAL A 26 22.01 -28.69 37.92
CA VAL A 26 21.97 -27.28 37.51
C VAL A 26 21.08 -26.55 38.51
N VAL A 27 21.70 -25.86 39.46
CA VAL A 27 20.99 -24.93 40.35
C VAL A 27 20.46 -23.79 39.48
N PHE A 28 19.20 -23.89 39.08
CA PHE A 28 18.49 -22.77 38.49
C PHE A 28 18.24 -21.75 39.61
N GLU A 29 19.02 -20.67 39.61
CA GLU A 29 18.70 -19.48 40.39
C GLU A 29 17.35 -18.95 39.89
N VAL A 30 16.32 -19.01 40.75
CA VAL A 30 14.94 -18.71 40.37
C VAL A 30 14.81 -17.20 40.14
N ALA A 31 15.05 -16.76 38.91
CA ALA A 31 14.75 -15.40 38.50
C ALA A 31 13.25 -15.13 38.78
N ALA A 32 12.96 -14.12 39.59
CA ALA A 32 11.61 -13.75 39.98
C ALA A 32 10.70 -13.65 38.74
N GLN A 33 9.64 -14.45 38.70
CA GLN A 33 8.72 -14.48 37.55
C GLN A 33 7.96 -13.15 37.48
N LYS A 34 8.34 -12.28 36.53
CA LYS A 34 7.58 -11.06 36.23
C LYS A 34 6.20 -11.44 35.68
N LYS A 35 5.15 -11.02 36.37
CA LYS A 35 3.77 -11.16 35.89
C LYS A 35 3.62 -10.45 34.55
N ALA A 36 2.83 -11.03 33.64
CA ALA A 36 2.62 -10.48 32.31
C ALA A 36 1.71 -9.24 32.36
N ASP A 37 2.30 -8.05 32.45
CA ASP A 37 1.55 -6.80 32.43
C ASP A 37 1.13 -6.42 31.01
N PHE A 38 -0.15 -6.62 30.68
CA PHE A 38 -0.71 -6.26 29.36
C PHE A 38 -0.51 -4.78 29.02
N ALA A 39 -0.58 -3.90 30.01
CA ALA A 39 -0.37 -2.46 29.86
C ALA A 39 1.06 -2.14 29.36
N VAL A 40 2.07 -2.73 30.01
CA VAL A 40 3.49 -2.55 29.63
C VAL A 40 3.75 -3.09 28.23
N LYS A 41 3.14 -4.24 27.87
CA LYS A 41 3.22 -4.79 26.51
C LYS A 41 2.63 -3.84 25.47
N ARG A 42 1.46 -3.25 25.75
CA ARG A 42 0.82 -2.28 24.85
C ARG A 42 1.66 -1.01 24.68
N ALA A 43 2.29 -0.51 25.74
CA ALA A 43 3.20 0.64 25.66
C ALA A 43 4.38 0.36 24.70
N ARG A 44 5.08 -0.76 24.86
CA ARG A 44 6.19 -1.17 23.96
C ARG A 44 5.76 -1.32 22.50
N GLN A 45 4.59 -1.93 22.27
CA GLN A 45 4.01 -2.05 20.93
C GLN A 45 3.66 -0.68 20.33
N ALA A 46 3.10 0.22 21.12
CA ALA A 46 2.72 1.56 20.69
C ALA A 46 3.94 2.37 20.28
N GLU A 47 5.03 2.35 21.06
CA GLU A 47 6.29 3.02 20.73
C GLU A 47 6.85 2.53 19.39
N THR A 48 6.90 1.21 19.21
CA THR A 48 7.39 0.60 17.98
C THR A 48 6.53 0.99 16.77
N ARG A 49 5.21 0.95 16.92
CA ARG A 49 4.26 1.37 15.86
C ARG A 49 4.38 2.87 15.57
N ARG A 50 4.57 3.70 16.61
CA ARG A 50 4.75 5.15 16.50
C ARG A 50 5.98 5.47 15.67
N LEU A 51 7.12 4.82 15.91
CA LEU A 51 8.35 5.04 15.15
C LEU A 51 8.17 4.68 13.66
N ARG A 52 7.58 3.52 13.35
CA ARG A 52 7.30 3.11 11.96
C ARG A 52 6.30 4.04 11.26
N ASN A 53 5.28 4.51 11.97
CA ASN A 53 4.28 5.43 11.41
C ASN A 53 4.87 6.82 11.22
N LYS A 54 5.70 7.29 12.14
CA LYS A 54 6.41 8.57 12.05
C LYS A 54 7.29 8.58 10.81
N ARG A 55 8.13 7.55 10.62
CA ARG A 55 9.01 7.40 9.45
C ARG A 55 8.24 7.46 8.14
N ARG A 56 7.21 6.62 7.97
CA ARG A 56 6.39 6.58 6.75
C ARG A 56 5.68 7.91 6.47
N LYS A 57 5.15 8.57 7.51
CA LYS A 57 4.49 9.87 7.35
C LYS A 57 5.49 10.97 7.00
N SER A 58 6.71 10.95 7.56
CA SER A 58 7.75 11.92 7.21
C SER A 58 8.26 11.70 5.80
N GLU A 59 8.46 10.46 5.35
CA GLU A 59 8.88 10.12 3.98
C GLU A 59 7.92 10.71 2.95
N VAL A 60 6.61 10.50 3.12
CA VAL A 60 5.62 11.11 2.21
C VAL A 60 5.68 12.63 2.24
N ARG A 61 5.83 13.24 3.42
CA ARG A 61 5.93 14.71 3.55
C ARG A 61 7.17 15.24 2.83
N THR A 62 8.30 14.54 2.92
CA THR A 62 9.54 14.93 2.24
C THR A 62 9.45 14.77 0.73
N SER A 63 8.94 13.64 0.23
CA SER A 63 8.81 13.40 -1.22
C SER A 63 7.84 14.41 -1.85
N MET A 64 6.72 14.73 -1.19
CA MET A 64 5.81 15.79 -1.63
C MET A 64 6.47 17.18 -1.64
N ARG A 65 7.30 17.49 -0.64
CA ARG A 65 8.01 18.78 -0.56
C ARG A 65 8.97 18.95 -1.73
N LYS A 66 9.75 17.92 -2.07
CA LYS A 66 10.66 17.94 -3.23
C LYS A 66 9.93 18.25 -4.54
N VAL A 67 8.78 17.62 -4.76
CA VAL A 67 7.98 17.88 -5.97
C VAL A 67 7.46 19.32 -5.99
N MET A 68 6.96 19.84 -4.87
CA MET A 68 6.48 21.23 -4.81
C MET A 68 7.61 22.23 -5.04
N GLU A 69 8.78 22.02 -4.43
CA GLU A 69 9.95 22.88 -4.64
C GLU A 69 10.41 22.87 -6.11
N ALA A 70 10.43 21.70 -6.75
CA ALA A 70 10.75 21.59 -8.18
C ALA A 70 9.74 22.36 -9.05
N LEU A 71 8.44 22.18 -8.81
CA LEU A 71 7.37 22.88 -9.54
C LEU A 71 7.42 24.41 -9.35
N ASP A 72 7.77 24.89 -8.16
CA ASP A 72 7.90 26.32 -7.88
C ASP A 72 9.10 26.95 -8.60
N VAL A 73 10.19 26.20 -8.76
CA VAL A 73 11.34 26.64 -9.56
C VAL A 73 10.97 26.77 -11.04
N LEU A 74 10.20 25.83 -11.58
CA LEU A 74 9.73 25.87 -12.98
C LEU A 74 8.77 27.00 -13.27
N LYS A 75 7.84 27.30 -12.35
CA LYS A 75 6.95 28.46 -12.50
C LYS A 75 7.72 29.77 -12.67
N LYS A 76 8.86 29.89 -11.98
CA LYS A 76 9.71 31.09 -12.03
C LYS A 76 10.62 31.12 -13.25
N LYS A 77 11.10 29.95 -13.67
CA LYS A 77 11.95 29.80 -14.85
C LYS A 77 11.06 29.59 -16.09
N THR A 78 10.75 30.66 -16.79
CA THR A 78 10.09 30.65 -18.11
C THR A 78 10.98 30.09 -19.24
N GLY A 79 12.09 29.42 -18.92
CA GLY A 79 13.04 28.86 -19.86
C GLY A 79 12.76 27.38 -20.10
N LEU A 80 12.28 27.04 -21.31
CA LEU A 80 11.99 25.68 -21.74
C LEU A 80 13.26 24.80 -21.65
N VAL A 81 13.27 23.84 -20.72
CA VAL A 81 14.25 22.75 -20.72
C VAL A 81 13.49 21.43 -20.61
N PRO A 82 13.36 20.65 -21.70
CA PRO A 82 12.65 19.35 -21.67
C PRO A 82 13.28 18.36 -20.67
N LYS A 83 14.57 18.54 -20.34
CA LYS A 83 15.26 17.76 -19.30
C LYS A 83 14.66 17.96 -17.90
N GLU A 84 14.16 19.16 -17.60
CA GLU A 84 13.53 19.44 -16.29
C GLU A 84 12.15 18.79 -16.19
N VAL A 85 11.41 18.69 -17.31
CA VAL A 85 10.11 18.01 -17.31
C VAL A 85 10.25 16.54 -16.92
N ILE A 86 11.23 15.85 -17.52
CA ILE A 86 11.51 14.43 -17.25
C ILE A 86 11.90 14.21 -15.78
N SER A 87 12.70 15.10 -15.19
CA SER A 87 13.11 14.97 -13.79
C SER A 87 11.96 15.21 -12.79
N ILE A 88 10.97 16.05 -13.13
CA ILE A 88 9.76 16.16 -12.29
C ILE A 88 8.94 14.89 -12.37
N GLU A 89 8.80 14.30 -13.55
CA GLU A 89 7.98 13.11 -13.73
C GLU A 89 8.54 11.91 -12.96
N THR A 90 9.88 11.76 -12.91
CA THR A 90 10.52 10.77 -12.04
C THR A 90 10.26 11.06 -10.57
N LEU A 91 10.37 12.32 -10.12
CA LEU A 91 10.05 12.72 -8.74
C LEU A 91 8.58 12.49 -8.38
N ILE A 92 7.66 12.67 -9.33
CA ILE A 92 6.23 12.36 -9.14
C ILE A 92 6.02 10.85 -9.01
N ALA A 93 6.68 10.04 -9.84
CA ALA A 93 6.59 8.58 -9.76
C ALA A 93 7.14 8.05 -8.41
N GLU A 94 8.24 8.61 -7.94
CA GLU A 94 8.78 8.35 -6.59
C GLU A 94 7.76 8.74 -5.50
N ALA A 95 7.19 9.95 -5.60
CA ALA A 95 6.20 10.42 -4.64
C ALA A 95 4.94 9.53 -4.59
N TYR A 96 4.46 9.03 -5.74
CA TYR A 96 3.34 8.08 -5.78
C TYR A 96 3.69 6.75 -5.13
N SER A 97 4.87 6.21 -5.42
CA SER A 97 5.38 4.99 -4.79
C SER A 97 5.46 5.13 -3.26
N ASP A 98 5.94 6.27 -2.78
CA ASP A 98 6.03 6.56 -1.35
C ASP A 98 4.68 6.83 -0.69
N ILE A 99 3.68 7.30 -1.44
CA ILE A 99 2.29 7.44 -0.96
C ILE A 99 1.60 6.08 -0.85
N ASP A 100 1.83 5.18 -1.80
CA ASP A 100 1.11 3.90 -1.88
C ASP A 100 1.64 2.83 -0.92
N LYS A 101 2.95 2.82 -0.66
CA LYS A 101 3.55 1.90 0.33
C LYS A 101 2.87 2.03 1.72
N PRO A 102 2.68 3.23 2.32
CA PRO A 102 1.95 3.40 3.58
C PRO A 102 0.46 3.05 3.52
N ILE A 103 -0.20 3.16 2.36
CA ILE A 103 -1.62 2.78 2.19
C ILE A 103 -1.75 1.27 2.30
N GLY A 104 -0.93 0.51 1.55
CA GLY A 104 -0.91 -0.96 1.63
C GLY A 104 -0.54 -1.48 3.02
N LYS A 105 0.23 -0.71 3.80
CA LYS A 105 0.59 -1.04 5.18
C LYS A 105 -0.35 -0.44 6.25
N GLY A 106 -1.47 0.16 5.87
CA GLY A 106 -2.50 0.67 6.78
C GLY A 106 -2.10 1.87 7.65
N THR A 107 -1.07 2.63 7.28
CA THR A 107 -0.63 3.84 8.03
C THR A 107 -1.34 5.10 7.58
N LEU A 108 -1.71 5.12 6.30
CA LEU A 108 -2.49 6.17 5.68
C LEU A 108 -3.80 5.57 5.19
N HIS A 109 -4.91 6.27 5.40
CA HIS A 109 -6.19 5.87 4.83
C HIS A 109 -6.20 6.12 3.31
N ARG A 110 -6.94 5.28 2.56
CA ARG A 110 -7.03 5.35 1.09
C ARG A 110 -7.42 6.75 0.59
N ASN A 111 -8.38 7.40 1.24
CA ASN A 111 -8.83 8.74 0.84
C ASN A 111 -7.73 9.79 1.08
N THR A 112 -6.96 9.65 2.16
CA THR A 112 -5.85 10.58 2.43
C THR A 112 -4.73 10.41 1.41
N GLY A 113 -4.48 9.18 0.95
CA GLY A 113 -3.59 8.91 -0.18
C GLY A 113 -4.09 9.56 -1.46
N ALA A 114 -5.35 9.33 -1.82
CA ALA A 114 -6.00 9.91 -2.99
C ALA A 114 -5.94 11.45 -2.98
N ASN A 115 -6.21 12.09 -1.84
CA ASN A 115 -6.12 13.54 -1.68
C ASN A 115 -4.70 14.06 -1.93
N ARG A 116 -3.66 13.35 -1.50
CA ARG A 116 -2.26 13.72 -1.76
C ARG A 116 -1.89 13.60 -3.23
N LYS A 117 -2.32 12.52 -3.90
CA LYS A 117 -2.13 12.34 -5.35
C LYS A 117 -2.85 13.44 -6.15
N SER A 118 -4.10 13.71 -5.79
CA SER A 118 -4.90 14.79 -6.40
C SER A 118 -4.22 16.14 -6.26
N ARG A 119 -3.63 16.45 -5.10
CA ARG A 119 -2.88 17.69 -4.88
C ARG A 119 -1.68 17.83 -5.83
N LEU A 120 -0.87 16.79 -6.00
CA LEU A 120 0.27 16.81 -6.91
C LEU A 120 -0.19 16.98 -8.37
N ALA A 121 -1.23 16.27 -8.78
CA ALA A 121 -1.79 16.37 -10.13
C ALA A 121 -2.35 17.77 -10.43
N ARG A 122 -3.04 18.39 -9.47
CA ARG A 122 -3.54 19.78 -9.60
C ARG A 122 -2.40 20.78 -9.76
N ASN A 123 -1.33 20.61 -8.99
CA ASN A 123 -0.16 21.49 -9.10
C ASN A 123 0.56 21.32 -10.45
N LYS A 124 0.72 20.08 -10.95
CA LYS A 124 1.28 19.81 -12.29
C LYS A 124 0.45 20.53 -13.36
N LYS A 125 -0.87 20.34 -13.36
CA LYS A 125 -1.79 21.00 -14.31
C LYS A 125 -1.71 22.52 -14.25
N ALA A 126 -1.61 23.10 -13.06
CA ALA A 126 -1.46 24.55 -12.92
C ALA A 126 -0.17 25.09 -13.56
N VAL A 127 0.93 24.32 -13.50
CA VAL A 127 2.18 24.67 -14.19
C VAL A 127 2.01 24.55 -15.70
N GLU A 128 1.40 23.48 -16.19
CA GLU A 128 1.13 23.29 -17.62
C GLU A 128 0.29 24.43 -18.22
N ILE A 129 -0.75 24.86 -17.49
CA ILE A 129 -1.60 26.01 -17.88
C ILE A 129 -0.78 27.30 -17.91
N HIS A 130 0.06 27.55 -16.91
CA HIS A 130 0.92 28.74 -16.86
C HIS A 130 1.88 28.82 -18.06
N HIS A 131 2.38 27.67 -18.53
CA HIS A 131 3.26 27.59 -19.70
C HIS A 131 2.49 27.54 -21.03
N GLY A 132 1.16 27.47 -20.99
CA GLY A 132 0.29 27.48 -22.17
C GLY A 132 0.22 26.15 -22.94
N TRP A 133 0.71 25.04 -22.38
CA TRP A 133 0.69 23.73 -23.05
C TRP A 133 -0.65 23.02 -22.97
N TYR A 134 -1.49 23.42 -22.01
CA TYR A 134 -2.80 22.84 -21.81
C TYR A 134 -3.82 23.92 -21.45
N THR A 135 -4.82 24.05 -22.30
CA THR A 135 -6.03 24.83 -22.02
C THR A 135 -7.17 23.82 -21.86
N PRO A 136 -7.72 23.62 -20.65
CA PRO A 136 -8.87 22.74 -20.51
C PRO A 136 -10.01 23.31 -21.34
N ALA A 137 -10.69 22.42 -22.08
CA ALA A 137 -11.92 22.80 -22.76
C ALA A 137 -12.91 23.36 -21.71
N PRO A 138 -13.61 24.47 -22.01
CA PRO A 138 -14.62 25.00 -21.10
C PRO A 138 -15.70 23.94 -20.88
N ASP A 139 -16.01 23.68 -19.62
CA ASP A 139 -17.01 22.70 -19.23
C ASP A 139 -18.41 23.19 -19.64
N LEU A 140 -19.00 22.58 -20.65
CA LEU A 140 -20.37 22.86 -21.11
C LEU A 140 -21.46 22.28 -20.19
N THR A 141 -21.12 21.68 -19.04
CA THR A 141 -22.08 20.96 -18.17
C THR A 141 -22.54 21.72 -16.93
N VAL A 142 -22.03 22.92 -16.67
CA VAL A 142 -22.60 23.82 -15.65
C VAL A 142 -23.81 24.59 -16.20
N LEU A 143 -24.84 23.86 -16.63
CA LEU A 143 -26.19 24.44 -16.64
C LEU A 143 -26.68 24.48 -15.18
N PRO A 144 -27.09 25.64 -14.64
CA PRO A 144 -27.48 25.76 -13.25
C PRO A 144 -28.65 24.81 -12.96
N LEU A 145 -28.43 23.87 -12.03
CA LEU A 145 -29.41 22.91 -11.51
C LEU A 145 -30.50 23.61 -10.69
N HIS A 146 -31.26 24.52 -11.31
CA HIS A 146 -32.51 25.05 -10.74
C HIS A 146 -33.68 24.97 -11.73
N LYS A 147 -33.69 24.06 -12.72
CA LYS A 147 -34.91 23.81 -13.49
C LYS A 147 -34.99 22.49 -14.26
N THR A 148 -34.67 21.37 -13.62
CA THR A 148 -34.86 20.04 -14.24
C THR A 148 -35.46 19.02 -13.25
N ARG A 149 -36.63 19.37 -12.68
CA ARG A 149 -37.69 18.37 -12.44
C ARG A 149 -38.61 18.42 -13.66
N PHE A 150 -38.29 17.78 -14.79
CA PHE A 150 -39.35 17.44 -15.77
C PHE A 150 -39.00 16.48 -16.92
N ILE A 151 -37.78 15.99 -17.09
CA ILE A 151 -37.48 15.14 -18.26
C ILE A 151 -36.74 13.88 -17.82
N PHE A 152 -37.46 12.93 -17.21
CA PHE A 152 -36.96 11.56 -17.01
C PHE A 152 -38.15 10.59 -16.85
N LEU A 153 -39.00 10.45 -17.88
CA LEU A 153 -39.97 9.35 -17.90
C LEU A 153 -40.28 8.74 -19.28
N THR A 154 -39.46 8.98 -20.31
CA THR A 154 -39.64 8.31 -21.61
C THR A 154 -38.31 8.01 -22.27
N GLU A 155 -37.52 7.09 -21.72
CA GLU A 155 -36.44 6.44 -22.48
C GLU A 155 -36.05 5.09 -21.86
N ARG A 156 -37.07 4.32 -21.48
CA ARG A 156 -36.95 2.94 -21.01
C ARG A 156 -37.21 1.96 -22.16
N MET A 157 -36.70 2.22 -23.38
CA MET A 157 -36.74 1.29 -24.53
C MET A 157 -35.67 1.61 -25.59
N CYS A 158 -34.38 1.39 -25.32
CA CYS A 158 -33.40 1.03 -26.36
C CYS A 158 -32.04 0.61 -25.77
N THR A 159 -31.95 -0.58 -25.18
CA THR A 159 -30.67 -1.19 -24.79
C THR A 159 -30.42 -2.46 -25.59
N THR A 160 -30.24 -2.37 -26.91
CA THR A 160 -29.84 -3.54 -27.75
C THR A 160 -29.00 -3.20 -29.00
N LYS A 161 -28.36 -2.02 -29.12
CA LYS A 161 -27.56 -1.69 -30.34
C LYS A 161 -26.26 -0.90 -30.13
N ILE A 162 -25.46 -1.19 -29.10
CA ILE A 162 -24.12 -0.57 -28.94
C ILE A 162 -22.98 -1.60 -28.80
N THR A 163 -23.27 -2.88 -28.58
CA THR A 163 -22.24 -3.91 -28.34
C THR A 163 -21.68 -4.60 -29.58
N SER A 164 -21.93 -4.12 -30.82
CA SER A 164 -21.45 -4.78 -32.04
C SER A 164 -20.41 -3.98 -32.86
N ALA A 165 -19.86 -2.88 -32.33
CA ALA A 165 -18.98 -1.99 -33.09
C ALA A 165 -17.54 -1.82 -32.55
N SER A 166 -17.21 -2.35 -31.36
CA SER A 166 -15.84 -2.21 -30.79
C SER A 166 -14.99 -3.48 -30.81
N GLU A 167 -15.52 -4.64 -31.21
CA GLU A 167 -14.75 -5.90 -31.34
C GLU A 167 -13.86 -5.98 -32.60
N LYS A 168 -13.83 -4.94 -33.44
CA LYS A 168 -13.02 -4.93 -34.67
C LYS A 168 -11.69 -4.19 -34.59
N TYR A 169 -11.29 -3.62 -33.44
CA TYR A 169 -10.11 -2.74 -33.38
C TYR A 169 -9.07 -2.99 -32.27
N TYR A 170 -9.21 -4.03 -31.44
CA TYR A 170 -8.11 -4.47 -30.57
C TYR A 170 -8.10 -5.99 -30.48
N GLY A 171 -7.36 -6.64 -31.37
CA GLY A 171 -7.01 -8.05 -31.25
C GLY A 171 -5.78 -8.22 -30.38
N VAL A 172 -5.97 -8.71 -29.16
CA VAL A 172 -5.25 -9.80 -28.47
C VAL A 172 -6.19 -10.32 -27.38
#